data_AF-A0A229TDF1-F1
#
_entry.id   AF-A0A229TDF1-F1
#
_cell.length_a   1.000
_cell.length_b   1.000
_cell.length_c   1.000
_cell.angle_alpha   90.00
_cell.angle_beta   90.00
_cell.angle_gamma   90.00
#
_symmetry.space_group_name_H-M   'P 1'
#
loop_
_entity.id
_entity.type
_entity.pdbx_description
1 polymer ?
#
loop_
_entity_poly.entity_id
_entity_poly.type
_entity_poly.pdbx_seq_one_letter_code
_entity_poly.pdbx_strand_id
1 'polypeptide(L)'
;MAQPYPAPAPRRRWPLVVVALVVGLVVGAGAVGLVWIGSGPDAAGSDAEAACAAVARTTALDPQTQYAGFQRWGAAAQLAAAAAEQEPRYRTLADALQAPVDIVMRSFAAAGPEFDVAVARARSACADLQG
;
A
#
# COMPACT_ATOMS: atom_id res chain seq x y z
N MET A 1 36.47 -10.73 64.69
CA MET A 1 35.07 -11.17 64.56
C MET A 1 34.60 -10.75 63.17
N ALA A 2 34.44 -11.69 62.23
CA ALA A 2 34.02 -11.39 60.86
C ALA A 2 32.51 -11.61 60.71
N GLN A 3 31.78 -10.59 60.25
CA GLN A 3 30.36 -10.67 59.91
C GLN A 3 30.18 -11.34 58.54
N PRO A 4 29.21 -12.26 58.34
CA PRO A 4 28.93 -12.83 57.02
C PRO A 4 28.21 -11.81 56.13
N TYR A 5 28.71 -11.59 54.91
CA TYR A 5 28.05 -10.74 53.91
C TYR A 5 26.88 -11.50 53.26
N PRO A 6 25.68 -10.92 53.10
CA PRO A 6 24.58 -11.61 52.44
C PRO A 6 24.85 -11.72 50.92
N ALA A 7 24.72 -12.93 50.37
CA ALA A 7 24.82 -13.16 48.94
C ALA A 7 23.61 -12.54 48.20
N PRO A 8 23.80 -11.88 47.04
CA PRO A 8 22.71 -11.29 46.30
C PRO A 8 21.77 -12.36 45.71
N ALA A 9 20.47 -12.21 45.92
CA ALA A 9 19.47 -13.12 45.39
C ALA A 9 19.49 -13.15 43.85
N PRO A 10 19.36 -14.33 43.22
CA PRO A 10 19.36 -14.45 41.76
C PRO A 10 18.15 -13.74 41.17
N ARG A 11 18.39 -12.68 40.38
CA ARG A 11 17.33 -11.93 39.69
C ARG A 11 16.71 -12.83 38.62
N ARG A 12 15.47 -13.28 38.85
CA ARG A 12 14.68 -14.11 37.93
C ARG A 12 14.39 -13.32 36.65
N ARG A 13 15.19 -13.51 35.60
CA ARG A 13 15.01 -12.88 34.26
C ARG A 13 13.97 -13.60 33.39
N TRP A 14 13.46 -14.72 33.88
CA TRP A 14 12.44 -15.54 33.21
C TRP A 14 11.17 -14.79 32.75
N PRO A 15 10.56 -13.88 33.54
CA PRO A 15 9.39 -13.13 33.07
C PRO A 15 9.72 -12.19 31.91
N LEU A 16 10.94 -11.65 31.82
CA LEU A 16 11.33 -10.77 30.70
C LEU A 16 11.46 -11.56 29.38
N VAL A 17 11.95 -12.80 29.45
CA VAL A 17 12.05 -13.67 28.26
C VAL A 17 10.67 -14.05 27.74
N VAL A 18 9.74 -14.37 28.65
CA VAL A 18 8.35 -14.69 28.29
C VAL A 18 7.66 -13.47 27.65
N VAL A 19 7.83 -12.28 28.22
CA VAL A 19 7.28 -11.05 27.64
C VAL A 19 7.86 -10.78 26.26
N ALA A 20 9.18 -10.91 26.07
CA ALA A 20 9.81 -10.71 24.77
C ALA A 20 9.31 -11.71 23.71
N LEU A 21 9.08 -12.97 24.10
CA LEU A 21 8.50 -13.99 23.23
C LEU A 21 7.05 -13.68 22.84
N VAL A 22 6.22 -13.26 23.80
CA VAL A 22 4.83 -12.89 23.54
C VAL A 22 4.76 -11.66 22.64
N VAL A 23 5.58 -10.64 22.90
CA VAL A 23 5.65 -9.44 22.06
C VAL A 23 6.14 -9.81 20.65
N GLY A 24 7.19 -10.62 20.54
CA GLY A 24 7.69 -11.10 19.25
C GLY A 24 6.65 -11.92 18.48
N LEU A 25 5.88 -12.77 19.16
CA LEU A 25 4.81 -13.57 18.56
C LEU A 25 3.64 -12.68 18.11
N VAL A 26 3.22 -11.70 18.91
CA VAL A 26 2.14 -10.76 18.54
C VAL A 26 2.54 -9.89 17.35
N VAL A 27 3.77 -9.38 17.34
CA VAL A 27 4.29 -8.58 16.23
C VAL A 27 4.46 -9.43 14.97
N GLY A 28 4.99 -10.66 15.11
CA GLY A 28 5.16 -11.59 14.00
C GLY A 28 3.83 -12.09 13.42
N ALA A 29 2.87 -12.46 14.27
CA ALA A 29 1.54 -12.89 13.86
C ALA A 29 0.72 -11.73 13.26
N GLY A 30 0.91 -10.50 13.76
CA GLY A 30 0.31 -9.30 13.18
C GLY A 30 0.77 -9.06 11.74
N ALA A 31 2.07 -9.23 11.48
CA ALA A 31 2.62 -9.05 10.12
C ALA A 31 2.10 -10.12 9.13
N VAL A 32 2.02 -11.38 9.55
CA VAL A 32 1.54 -12.48 8.69
C VAL A 32 0.01 -12.42 8.50
N GLY A 33 -0.75 -12.00 9.52
CA GLY A 33 -2.19 -11.83 9.44
C GLY A 33 -2.62 -10.73 8.46
N LEU A 34 -1.87 -9.63 8.39
CA LEU A 34 -2.11 -8.55 7.43
C LEU A 34 -1.90 -9.00 5.97
N VAL A 35 -0.94 -9.90 5.74
CA VAL A 35 -0.69 -10.48 4.41
C VAL A 35 -1.84 -11.39 3.96
N TRP A 36 -2.48 -12.13 4.87
CA TRP A 36 -3.59 -13.03 4.53
C TRP A 36 -4.92 -12.32 4.26
N ILE A 37 -5.16 -11.14 4.84
CA ILE A 37 -6.36 -10.33 4.56
C ILE A 37 -6.41 -9.89 3.09
N GLY A 38 -5.25 -9.67 2.47
CA GLY A 38 -5.15 -9.35 1.03
C GLY A 38 -5.36 -10.55 0.09
N SER A 39 -5.43 -11.78 0.60
CA SER A 39 -5.54 -13.02 -0.22
C SER A 39 -6.86 -13.77 0.01
N GLY A 40 -7.80 -13.18 0.75
CA GLY A 40 -9.08 -13.80 1.10
C GLY A 40 -10.13 -13.70 -0.02
N PRO A 41 -11.21 -14.51 0.05
CA PRO A 41 -12.30 -14.53 -0.93
C PRO A 41 -13.05 -13.19 -1.11
N ASP A 42 -12.79 -12.18 -0.26
CA ASP A 42 -13.37 -10.83 -0.33
C ASP A 42 -12.37 -9.74 -0.77
N ALA A 43 -11.23 -10.12 -1.38
CA ALA A 43 -10.22 -9.16 -1.83
C ALA A 43 -10.80 -8.07 -2.77
N ALA A 44 -11.70 -8.47 -3.68
CA ALA A 44 -12.40 -7.53 -4.56
C ALA A 44 -13.27 -6.51 -3.79
N GLY A 45 -13.95 -6.95 -2.73
CA GLY A 45 -14.71 -6.06 -1.85
C GLY A 45 -13.82 -5.08 -1.11
N SER A 46 -12.69 -5.57 -0.57
CA SER A 46 -11.68 -4.73 0.09
C SER A 46 -11.09 -3.68 -0.85
N ASP A 47 -10.79 -4.05 -2.10
CA ASP A 47 -10.27 -3.13 -3.11
C ASP A 47 -11.31 -2.06 -3.47
N ALA A 48 -12.58 -2.44 -3.63
CA ALA A 48 -13.68 -1.51 -3.89
C ALA A 48 -13.91 -0.54 -2.70
N GLU A 49 -13.85 -1.02 -1.46
CA GLU A 49 -13.94 -0.19 -0.26
C GLU A 49 -12.76 0.78 -0.13
N ALA A 50 -11.54 0.30 -0.38
CA ALA A 50 -10.34 1.11 -0.36
C ALA A 50 -10.37 2.19 -1.46
N ALA A 51 -10.87 1.86 -2.65
CA ALA A 51 -11.11 2.83 -3.73
C ALA A 51 -12.07 3.94 -3.27
N CYS A 52 -13.23 3.57 -2.72
CA CYS A 52 -14.20 4.52 -2.19
C CYS A 52 -13.62 5.40 -1.06
N ALA A 53 -12.84 4.81 -0.15
CA ALA A 53 -12.21 5.53 0.94
C ALA A 53 -11.14 6.52 0.45
N ALA A 54 -10.42 6.21 -0.63
CA ALA A 54 -9.47 7.11 -1.26
C ALA A 54 -10.19 8.28 -1.97
N VAL A 55 -11.30 8.00 -2.66
CA VAL A 55 -12.16 9.02 -3.28
C VAL A 55 -12.71 9.99 -2.24
N ALA A 56 -13.22 9.49 -1.11
CA ALA A 56 -13.75 10.34 -0.03
C ALA A 56 -12.71 11.30 0.57
N ARG A 57 -11.42 10.95 0.48
CA ARG A 57 -10.29 11.77 0.96
C ARG A 57 -9.73 12.72 -0.10
N THR A 58 -10.30 12.73 -1.30
CA THR A 58 -9.81 13.53 -2.43
C THR A 58 -10.69 14.77 -2.60
N THR A 59 -10.11 15.95 -2.37
CA THR A 59 -10.85 17.23 -2.40
C THR A 59 -10.71 18.00 -3.71
N ALA A 60 -9.60 17.80 -4.45
CA ALA A 60 -9.48 18.28 -5.82
C ALA A 60 -8.59 17.35 -6.66
N LEU A 61 -8.78 17.45 -7.97
CA LEU A 61 -8.20 16.56 -8.98
C LEU A 61 -7.30 17.29 -9.98
N ASP A 62 -7.05 18.59 -9.78
CA ASP A 62 -6.19 19.35 -10.67
C ASP A 62 -4.74 18.84 -10.57
N PRO A 63 -4.20 18.21 -11.62
CA PRO A 63 -2.85 17.67 -11.60
C PRO A 63 -1.77 18.76 -11.59
N GLN A 64 -2.09 20.01 -11.92
CA GLN A 64 -1.14 21.13 -11.92
C GLN A 64 -0.95 21.74 -10.53
N THR A 65 -2.00 21.77 -9.71
CA THR A 65 -1.97 22.42 -8.38
C THR A 65 -2.15 21.44 -7.22
N GLN A 66 -2.79 20.29 -7.45
CA GLN A 66 -3.15 19.31 -6.43
C GLN A 66 -2.84 17.86 -6.89
N TYR A 67 -1.61 17.65 -7.35
CA TYR A 67 -1.15 16.35 -7.87
C TYR A 67 -1.36 15.18 -6.88
N ALA A 68 -1.24 15.43 -5.57
CA ALA A 68 -1.51 14.41 -4.55
C ALA A 68 -2.98 13.96 -4.49
N GLY A 69 -3.92 14.81 -4.89
CA GLY A 69 -5.32 14.44 -5.04
C GLY A 69 -5.54 13.60 -6.30
N PHE A 70 -4.95 14.02 -7.42
CA PHE A 70 -4.96 13.26 -8.66
C PHE A 70 -4.35 11.85 -8.51
N GLN A 71 -3.22 11.73 -7.82
CA GLN A 71 -2.60 10.43 -7.55
C GLN A 71 -3.45 9.51 -6.66
N ARG A 72 -4.11 10.06 -5.65
CA ARG A 72 -5.05 9.30 -4.81
C ARG A 72 -6.25 8.80 -5.62
N TRP A 73 -6.73 9.62 -6.55
CA TRP A 73 -7.79 9.21 -7.47
C TRP A 73 -7.34 8.12 -8.44
N GLY A 74 -6.15 8.25 -9.04
CA GLY A 74 -5.56 7.22 -9.88
C GLY A 74 -5.43 5.89 -9.15
N ALA A 75 -4.96 5.90 -7.89
CA ALA A 75 -4.91 4.71 -7.05
C ALA A 75 -6.30 4.10 -6.81
N ALA A 76 -7.32 4.93 -6.56
CA ALA A 76 -8.69 4.46 -6.41
C ALA A 76 -9.23 3.78 -7.68
N ALA A 77 -8.93 4.34 -8.86
CA ALA A 77 -9.32 3.75 -10.14
C ALA A 77 -8.67 2.38 -10.36
N GLN A 78 -7.38 2.23 -10.03
CA GLN A 78 -6.68 0.94 -10.14
C GLN A 78 -7.24 -0.12 -9.19
N LEU A 79 -7.55 0.24 -7.94
CA LEU A 79 -8.18 -0.68 -6.99
C LEU A 79 -9.57 -1.13 -7.47
N ALA A 80 -10.39 -0.22 -7.97
CA ALA A 80 -11.70 -0.58 -8.53
C ALA A 80 -11.59 -1.46 -9.78
N ALA A 81 -10.57 -1.25 -10.63
CA ALA A 81 -10.29 -2.13 -11.76
C ALA A 81 -9.91 -3.54 -11.30
N ALA A 82 -9.01 -3.67 -10.32
CA ALA A 82 -8.63 -4.96 -9.74
C ALA A 82 -9.84 -5.69 -9.11
N ALA A 83 -10.72 -4.94 -8.45
CA ALA A 83 -11.99 -5.48 -7.93
C ALA A 83 -12.90 -5.98 -9.07
N ALA A 84 -12.98 -5.24 -10.18
CA ALA A 84 -13.82 -5.60 -11.33
C ALA A 84 -13.29 -6.78 -12.15
N GLU A 85 -11.97 -6.99 -12.17
CA GLU A 85 -11.33 -8.17 -12.77
C GLU A 85 -11.71 -9.45 -12.03
N GLN A 86 -11.74 -9.39 -10.70
CA GLN A 86 -12.13 -10.51 -9.85
C GLN A 86 -13.66 -10.69 -9.82
N GLU A 87 -14.40 -9.60 -9.71
CA GLU A 87 -15.84 -9.59 -9.51
C GLU A 87 -16.54 -8.60 -10.45
N PRO A 88 -17.24 -9.07 -11.50
CA PRO A 88 -17.87 -8.23 -12.52
C PRO A 88 -18.86 -7.18 -12.00
N ARG A 89 -19.41 -7.36 -10.80
CA ARG A 89 -20.33 -6.39 -10.17
C ARG A 89 -19.68 -5.03 -9.92
N TYR A 90 -18.35 -4.93 -9.86
CA TYR A 90 -17.63 -3.67 -9.64
C TYR A 90 -17.25 -2.92 -10.92
N ARG A 91 -17.58 -3.41 -12.12
CA ARG A 91 -17.24 -2.73 -13.39
C ARG A 91 -17.73 -1.30 -13.45
N THR A 92 -18.97 -1.04 -13.03
CA THR A 92 -19.52 0.33 -13.04
C THR A 92 -18.72 1.28 -12.14
N LEU A 93 -18.18 0.80 -11.01
CA LEU A 93 -17.29 1.57 -10.16
C LEU A 93 -15.95 1.84 -10.85
N ALA A 94 -15.34 0.81 -11.43
CA ALA A 94 -14.08 0.92 -12.16
C ALA A 94 -14.17 1.94 -13.30
N ASP A 95 -15.20 1.81 -14.14
CA ASP A 95 -15.43 2.71 -15.28
C ASP A 95 -15.64 4.17 -14.82
N ALA A 96 -16.42 4.37 -13.74
CA ALA A 96 -16.69 5.69 -13.20
C ALA A 96 -15.42 6.36 -12.63
N LEU A 97 -14.55 5.61 -11.97
CA LEU A 97 -13.30 6.13 -11.42
C LEU A 97 -12.21 6.32 -12.47
N GLN A 98 -12.21 5.51 -13.52
CA GLN A 98 -11.25 5.61 -14.62
C GLN A 98 -11.56 6.81 -15.54
N ALA A 99 -12.82 7.16 -15.75
CA ALA A 99 -13.21 8.22 -16.69
C ALA A 99 -12.51 9.58 -16.45
N PRO A 100 -12.40 10.12 -15.20
CA PRO A 100 -11.64 11.34 -14.94
C PRO A 100 -10.14 11.23 -15.26
N VAL A 101 -9.54 10.06 -14.99
CA VAL A 101 -8.13 9.79 -15.31
C VAL A 101 -7.93 9.83 -16.83
N ASP A 102 -8.81 9.18 -17.59
CA ASP A 102 -8.74 9.16 -19.05
C ASP A 102 -8.96 10.55 -19.66
N ILE A 103 -9.84 11.37 -19.09
CA ILE A 103 -10.07 12.76 -19.54
C ILE A 103 -8.79 13.57 -19.33
N VAL A 104 -8.18 13.46 -18.16
CA VAL A 104 -6.92 14.13 -17.84
C VAL A 104 -5.82 13.65 -18.79
N MET A 105 -5.61 12.35 -18.91
CA MET A 105 -4.58 11.78 -19.79
C MET A 105 -4.78 12.13 -21.27
N ARG A 106 -6.03 12.29 -21.73
CA ARG A 106 -6.29 12.79 -23.10
C ARG A 106 -5.90 14.24 -23.30
N SER A 107 -6.00 15.07 -22.27
CA SER A 107 -5.60 16.48 -22.31
C SER A 107 -4.08 16.70 -22.22
N PHE A 108 -3.36 15.79 -21.54
CA PHE A 108 -1.90 15.78 -21.51
C PHE A 108 -1.38 14.94 -22.67
N ALA A 109 -0.99 15.60 -23.77
CA ALA A 109 -0.43 14.90 -24.92
C ALA A 109 0.78 14.03 -24.52
N ALA A 110 0.66 12.71 -24.67
CA ALA A 110 1.75 11.75 -24.49
C ALA A 110 2.68 11.73 -25.72
N ALA A 111 3.16 12.90 -26.13
CA ALA A 111 3.95 13.09 -27.33
C ALA A 111 4.91 14.27 -27.15
N GLY A 112 6.09 14.17 -27.75
CA GLY A 112 7.11 15.21 -27.76
C GLY A 112 8.45 14.74 -27.18
N PRO A 113 9.53 15.48 -27.47
CA PRO A 113 10.90 15.04 -27.19
C PRO A 113 11.17 14.79 -25.71
N GLU A 114 10.57 15.56 -24.81
CA GLU A 114 10.71 15.37 -23.36
C GLU A 114 10.05 14.08 -22.86
N PHE A 115 8.87 13.74 -23.41
CA PHE A 115 8.17 12.49 -23.14
C PHE A 115 8.96 11.29 -23.66
N ASP A 116 9.45 11.36 -24.89
CA ASP A 116 10.25 10.29 -25.51
C ASP A 116 11.54 10.02 -24.73
N VAL A 117 12.23 11.08 -24.27
CA VAL A 117 13.41 10.97 -23.41
C VAL A 117 13.07 10.33 -22.06
N ALA A 118 11.95 10.71 -21.44
CA ALA A 118 11.52 10.12 -20.17
C ALA A 118 11.18 8.63 -20.32
N VAL A 119 10.49 8.24 -21.39
CA VAL A 119 10.18 6.84 -21.71
C VAL A 119 11.46 6.03 -21.98
N ALA A 120 12.39 6.58 -22.77
CA ALA A 120 13.67 5.93 -23.05
C ALA A 120 14.49 5.69 -21.77
N ARG A 121 14.52 6.67 -20.87
CA ARG A 121 15.20 6.56 -19.56
C ARG A 121 14.56 5.49 -18.66
N ALA A 122 13.24 5.41 -18.63
CA ALA A 122 12.55 4.37 -17.86
C ALA A 122 12.88 2.97 -18.40
N ARG A 123 12.89 2.80 -19.73
CA ARG A 123 13.25 1.53 -20.37
C ARG A 123 14.69 1.11 -20.11
N SER A 124 15.65 2.04 -20.17
CA SER A 124 17.05 1.73 -19.89
C SER A 124 17.24 1.25 -18.44
N ALA A 125 16.61 1.94 -17.47
CA ALA A 125 16.68 1.53 -16.07
C ALA A 125 16.12 0.11 -15.83
N CYS A 126 15.07 -0.30 -16.55
CA CYS A 126 14.55 -1.66 -16.46
C CYS A 126 15.45 -2.71 -17.15
N ALA A 127 16.18 -2.33 -18.20
CA ALA A 127 17.13 -3.22 -18.88
C ALA A 127 18.37 -3.48 -18.01
N ASP A 128 18.83 -2.45 -17.29
CA ASP A 128 19.98 -2.53 -16.38
C ASP A 128 19.74 -3.48 -15.18
N LEU A 129 18.48 -3.76 -14.84
CA LEU A 129 18.12 -4.73 -13.79
C LEU A 129 18.10 -6.19 -14.27
N GLN A 130 18.13 -6.42 -15.59
CA GLN A 130 18.02 -7.74 -16.21
C GLN A 130 19.35 -8.26 -16.79
N GLY A 131 20.44 -7.50 -16.65
CA GLY A 131 21.81 -7.88 -17.04
C GLY A 131 22.70 -8.14 -15.84
#